data_AF-A0A378IZF0-F1
#
_entry.id   AF-A0A378IZF0-F1
#
_cell.length_a   1.000
_cell.length_b   1.000
_cell.length_c   1.000
_cell.angle_alpha   90.00
_cell.angle_beta   90.00
_cell.angle_gamma   90.00
#
_symmetry.space_group_name_H-M   'P 1'
#
loop_
_entity.id
_entity.type
_entity.pdbx_description
1 polymer ?
#
loop_
_entity_poly.entity_id
_entity_poly.type
_entity_poly.pdbx_seq_one_letter_code
_entity_poly.pdbx_strand_id
1 'polypeptide(L)' 'MTAPLILVDGSSYFFRAFHALPPLTNSKGQPTGAIYGVANMVKRLIKDYQPQQIAVVFDAKGKTFPG' A
#
# COMPACT_ATOMS: atom_id res chain seq x y z
N MET A 1 24.61 12.48 -0.33
CA MET A 1 23.26 12.56 0.25
C MET A 1 22.80 11.14 0.56
N THR A 2 22.23 10.89 1.73
CA THR A 2 21.75 9.56 2.13
C THR A 2 20.37 9.32 1.52
N ALA A 3 20.13 8.13 0.97
CA ALA A 3 18.82 7.77 0.44
C ALA A 3 17.78 7.70 1.57
N PRO A 4 16.55 8.17 1.36
CA PRO A 4 15.52 8.12 2.40
C PRO A 4 15.06 6.67 2.65
N LEU A 5 14.80 6.37 3.93
CA LEU A 5 14.00 5.21 4.30
C LEU A 5 12.53 5.59 4.19
N ILE A 6 11.76 4.84 3.41
CA ILE A 6 10.33 5.08 3.24
C ILE A 6 9.54 4.06 4.06
N LEU A 7 8.68 4.55 4.94
CA LEU A 7 7.71 3.75 5.69
C LEU A 7 6.31 4.03 5.14
N VAL A 8 5.61 2.98 4.73
CA VAL A 8 4.26 3.06 4.18
C VAL A 8 3.28 2.42 5.15
N ASP A 9 2.22 3.13 5.50
CA ASP A 9 1.05 2.54 6.14
C ASP A 9 0.22 1.80 5.08
N GLY A 10 0.26 0.47 5.13
CA GLY A 10 -0.41 -0.41 4.20
C GLY A 10 -1.93 -0.34 4.32
N SER A 11 -2.46 -0.26 5.55
CA SER A 11 -3.91 -0.22 5.81
C SER A 11 -4.55 0.99 5.12
N SER A 12 -3.96 2.18 5.31
CA SER A 12 -4.47 3.41 4.67
C SER A 12 -4.26 3.44 3.15
N TYR A 13 -3.17 2.83 2.64
CA TYR A 13 -2.96 2.70 1.19
C TYR A 13 -4.01 1.79 0.54
N PHE A 14 -4.32 0.65 1.14
CA PHE A 14 -5.40 -0.22 0.66
C PHE A 14 -6.75 0.48 0.72
N PHE A 15 -7.05 1.19 1.82
CA PHE A 15 -8.29 1.96 1.94
C PHE A 15 -8.42 3.01 0.84
N ARG A 16 -7.36 3.80 0.60
CA ARG A 16 -7.35 4.82 -0.46
C ARG A 16 -7.50 4.20 -1.85
N ALA A 17 -6.76 3.11 -2.13
CA ALA A 17 -6.83 2.44 -3.43
C ALA A 17 -8.21 1.83 -3.70
N PHE A 18 -8.89 1.32 -2.67
CA PHE A 18 -10.23 0.76 -2.79
C PHE A 18 -11.28 1.81 -3.14
N HIS A 19 -11.18 3.02 -2.56
CA HIS A 19 -12.18 4.08 -2.77
C HIS A 19 -11.87 5.01 -3.96
N ALA A 20 -10.60 5.11 -4.38
CA ALA A 20 -10.19 6.06 -5.43
C ALA A 20 -10.29 5.50 -6.85
N LEU A 21 -10.36 4.17 -7.02
CA LEU A 21 -10.36 3.54 -8.34
C LEU A 21 -11.76 3.04 -8.72
N PRO A 22 -12.16 3.14 -10.00
CA PRO A 22 -13.36 2.47 -10.49
C PRO A 22 -13.24 0.95 -10.27
N PRO A 23 -14.36 0.21 -10.20
CA PRO A 23 -14.33 -1.23 -9.96
C PRO A 23 -13.58 -1.96 -11.08
N LEU A 24 -12.30 -2.24 -10.82
CA LEU A 24 -11.44 -3.03 -11.66
C LEU A 24 -11.61 -4.49 -11.27
N THR A 25 -11.95 -5.33 -12.25
CA THR A 25 -12.08 -6.77 -12.09
C THR A 25 -11.22 -7.50 -13.12
N ASN A 26 -10.73 -8.70 -12.75
CA ASN A 26 -10.07 -9.58 -13.72
C ASN A 26 -11.10 -10.35 -14.56
N SER A 27 -10.64 -11.19 -15.49
CA SER A 27 -11.51 -12.03 -16.34
C SER A 27 -12.39 -13.02 -15.57
N LYS A 28 -12.14 -13.23 -14.27
CA LYS A 28 -12.94 -14.05 -13.36
C LYS A 28 -13.89 -13.22 -12.48
N GLY A 29 -14.00 -11.91 -12.72
CA GLY A 29 -14.83 -10.99 -11.94
C GLY A 29 -14.25 -10.64 -10.56
N GLN A 30 -13.00 -11.02 -10.25
CA GLN A 30 -12.42 -10.75 -8.94
C GLN A 30 -11.95 -9.29 -8.85
N PRO A 31 -12.24 -8.56 -7.76
CA PRO A 31 -11.77 -7.19 -7.57
C PRO A 31 -10.23 -7.12 -7.55
N THR A 32 -9.66 -6.27 -8.40
CA THR A 32 -8.20 -6.04 -8.50
C THR A 32 -7.79 -4.60 -8.28
N GLY A 33 -8.75 -3.67 -8.18
CA GLY A 33 -8.50 -2.23 -8.09
C GLY A 33 -7.58 -1.84 -6.93
N ALA A 34 -7.85 -2.34 -5.71
CA ALA A 34 -7.03 -2.02 -4.54
C ALA A 34 -5.56 -2.42 -4.72
N ILE A 35 -5.31 -3.65 -5.20
CA ILE A 35 -3.93 -4.15 -5.44
C ILE A 35 -3.24 -3.28 -6.50
N TYR A 36 -3.94 -2.96 -7.59
CA TYR A 36 -3.41 -2.11 -8.65
C TYR A 36 -3.07 -0.69 -8.15
N GLY A 37 -3.95 -0.09 -7.36
CA GLY A 37 -3.74 1.23 -6.78
C GLY A 37 -2.55 1.28 -5.84
N VAL A 38 -2.45 0.30 -4.93
CA VAL A 38 -1.30 0.20 -4.00
C VAL A 38 0.01 0.05 -4.76
N ALA A 39 0.07 -0.83 -5.77
CA ALA A 39 1.26 -1.04 -6.58
C ALA A 39 1.71 0.25 -7.30
N ASN A 40 0.76 1.02 -7.84
CA ASN A 40 1.08 2.29 -8.50
C ASN A 40 1.57 3.36 -7.53
N MET A 41 1.00 3.44 -6.32
CA MET A 41 1.47 4.38 -5.31
C MET A 41 2.90 4.05 -4.86
N VAL A 42 3.23 2.77 -4.64
CA VAL A 42 4.60 2.35 -4.31
C VAL A 42 5.58 2.62 -5.46
N LYS A 43 5.20 2.32 -6.71
CA LYS A 43 6.02 2.65 -7.89
C LYS A 43 6.35 4.14 -7.97
N ARG A 44 5.39 5.00 -7.61
CA ARG A 44 5.60 6.45 -7.59
C ARG A 44 6.61 6.86 -6.52
N LEU A 45 6.52 6.29 -5.31
CA LEU A 45 7.53 6.52 -4.26
C LEU A 45 8.94 6.11 -4.70
N ILE A 46 9.07 4.96 -5.37
CA ILE A 46 10.36 4.50 -5.89
C ILE A 46 10.91 5.48 -6.93
N LYS A 47 10.06 5.94 -7.86
CA LYS A 47 10.46 6.87 -8.92
C LYS A 47 10.89 8.23 -8.35
N ASP A 48 10.12 8.77 -7.42
CA ASP A 48 10.27 10.14 -6.94
C ASP A 48 11.45 10.28 -5.96
N TYR A 49 11.74 9.24 -5.17
CA TYR A 49 12.73 9.31 -4.08
C TYR A 49 13.95 8.40 -4.25
N GLN A 50 13.92 7.46 -5.19
CA GLN A 50 14.96 6.44 -5.39
C GLN A 50 15.48 5.84 -4.06
N PRO A 51 14.60 5.37 -3.17
CA PRO A 51 15.01 4.88 -1.87
C PRO A 51 15.78 3.57 -2.00
N GLN A 52 16.75 3.35 -1.10
CA GLN A 52 17.41 2.05 -0.98
C GLN A 52 16.56 1.05 -0.17
N GLN A 53 15.64 1.56 0.66
CA GLN A 53 14.83 0.75 1.56
C GLN A 53 13.39 1.28 1.64
N ILE A 54 12.42 0.38 1.50
CA ILE A 54 11.00 0.61 1.74
C ILE A 54 10.50 -0.47 2.70
N ALA A 55 9.72 -0.08 3.70
CA ALA A 55 8.93 -1.00 4.52
C ALA A 55 7.45 -0.61 4.49
N VAL A 56 6.59 -1.62 4.37
CA VAL A 56 5.12 -1.45 4.46
C VAL A 56 4.67 -2.06 5.78
N VAL A 57 4.01 -1.27 6.61
CA VAL A 57 3.51 -1.67 7.92
C VAL A 57 2.00 -1.87 7.82
N PHE A 58 1.53 -3.00 8.33
CA PHE A 58 0.11 -3.30 8.47
C PHE A 58 -0.22 -3.48 9.93
N ASP A 59 -1.43 -3.09 10.32
CA ASP A 59 -1.91 -3.37 11.67
C ASP A 59 -1.94 -4.87 11.92
N ALA A 60 -1.44 -5.27 13.09
CA ALA A 60 -1.59 -6.64 13.57
C ALA A 60 -3.07 -6.91 13.89
N LYS A 61 -3.55 -8.13 13.62
CA LYS A 61 -4.85 -8.58 14.14
C LYS A 61 -4.76 -8.63 15.66
N GLY A 62 -5.42 -7.70 16.35
CA GLY A 62 -5.28 -7.51 17.79
C GLY A 62 -5.80 -8.68 18.63
N LYS A 63 -5.00 -9.13 19.60
CA LYS A 63 -5.48 -9.23 20.98
C LYS A 63 -5.01 -7.94 21.67
N THR A 64 -5.93 -7.14 22.16
CA THR A 64 -5.61 -6.09 23.14
C THR A 64 -4.91 -6.75 24.31
N PHE A 65 -3.70 -6.30 24.67
CA PHE A 65 -3.02 -6.76 25.87
C PHE A 65 -3.89 -6.37 27.08
N PRO A 66 -4.40 -7.32 27.89
CA PRO A 66 -4.96 -6.97 29.16
C PRO A 66 -3.79 -6.63 30.09
N GLY A 67 -3.67 -5.34 30.41
CA GLY A 67 -2.86 -4.89 31.54
C GLY A 67 -3.50 -5.28 32.87
#